data_AF-A0A1B1M146-F1
#
_entry.id   AF-A0A1B1M146-F1
#
_cell.length_a   1.000
_cell.length_b   1.000
_cell.length_c   1.000
_cell.angle_alpha   90.00
_cell.angle_beta   90.00
_cell.angle_gamma   90.00
#
_symmetry.space_group_name_H-M   'P 1'
#
loop_
_entity.id
_entity.type
_entity.pdbx_description
1 polymer ?
#
loop_
_entity_poly.entity_id
_entity_poly.type
_entity_poly.pdbx_seq_one_letter_code
_entity_poly.pdbx_strand_id
1 'polypeptide(L)'
;MTSARPQQRPVTGEGAVNGFTVLETLAALTVSTWRYSWEPERLRHLGPMAQDWHAAFGLGDTDTKIDLVDANSIAIVAIQALHRQVNDRQQEVAQLHAQIPAAPPDPAR
;
A
#
# COMPACT_ATOMS: atom_id res chain seq x y z
N MET A 1 0.60 28.84 -38.94
CA MET A 1 1.60 27.98 -38.26
C MET A 1 1.66 28.39 -36.80
N THR A 2 0.86 27.78 -35.93
CA THR A 2 0.85 28.12 -34.49
C THR A 2 1.78 27.15 -33.78
N SER A 3 2.95 27.64 -33.35
CA SER A 3 3.83 26.89 -32.45
C SER A 3 3.16 26.75 -31.09
N ALA A 4 2.88 25.51 -30.68
CA ALA A 4 2.46 25.21 -29.32
C ALA A 4 3.69 25.32 -28.40
N ARG A 5 3.64 26.20 -27.39
CA ARG A 5 4.64 26.24 -26.31
C ARG A 5 4.64 24.89 -25.58
N PRO A 6 5.81 24.29 -25.29
CA PRO A 6 5.86 23.09 -24.47
C PRO A 6 5.31 23.41 -23.08
N GLN A 7 4.29 22.67 -22.64
CA GLN A 7 3.76 22.78 -21.29
C GLN A 7 4.83 22.32 -20.31
N GLN A 8 5.38 23.24 -19.52
CA GLN A 8 6.27 22.91 -18.42
C GLN A 8 5.47 22.10 -17.38
N ARG A 9 5.93 20.88 -17.06
CA ARG A 9 5.32 20.07 -16.00
C ARG A 9 5.51 20.80 -14.67
N PRO A 10 4.45 21.06 -13.89
CA PRO A 10 4.54 21.77 -12.62
C PRO A 10 5.14 20.90 -11.49
N VAL A 11 5.67 19.71 -11.80
CA VAL A 11 6.18 18.74 -10.83
C VAL A 11 7.69 18.62 -10.99
N THR A 12 8.42 18.70 -9.88
CA THR A 12 9.87 18.47 -9.81
C THR A 12 10.16 17.33 -8.83
N GLY A 13 11.23 16.57 -9.07
CA GLY A 13 11.56 15.36 -8.32
C GLY A 13 10.96 14.10 -8.95
N GLU A 14 11.81 13.26 -9.51
CA GLU A 14 11.45 11.94 -10.04
C GLU A 14 12.42 10.92 -9.44
N GLY A 15 11.89 9.89 -8.80
CA GLY A 15 12.67 8.82 -8.18
C GLY A 15 11.86 7.53 -8.17
N ALA A 16 12.54 6.41 -8.41
CA ALA A 16 11.90 5.10 -8.30
C ALA A 16 11.54 4.83 -6.83
N VAL A 17 10.32 4.35 -6.59
CA VAL A 17 9.83 3.97 -5.26
C VAL A 17 9.88 2.45 -5.12
N ASN A 18 10.42 1.94 -4.02
CA ASN A 18 10.31 0.52 -3.71
C ASN A 18 8.93 0.22 -3.08
N GLY A 19 8.02 -0.34 -3.88
CA GLY A 19 6.68 -0.65 -3.41
C GLY A 19 6.60 -1.67 -2.27
N PHE A 20 7.58 -2.58 -2.13
CA PHE A 20 7.58 -3.53 -1.02
C PHE A 20 7.88 -2.83 0.31
N THR A 21 8.80 -1.88 0.33
CA THR A 21 9.06 -1.03 1.51
C THR A 21 7.84 -0.20 1.88
N VAL A 22 7.13 0.35 0.88
CA VAL A 22 5.87 1.09 1.12
C VAL A 22 4.81 0.18 1.73
N LEU A 23 4.64 -1.03 1.19
CA LEU A 23 3.70 -2.02 1.74
C LEU A 23 4.04 -2.41 3.18
N GLU A 24 5.31 -2.70 3.47
CA GLU A 24 5.77 -3.05 4.82
C GLU A 24 5.52 -1.91 5.82
N THR A 25 5.86 -0.69 5.42
CA THR A 25 5.64 0.52 6.24
C THR A 25 4.15 0.73 6.51
N LEU A 26 3.31 0.62 5.48
CA LEU A 26 1.86 0.74 5.61
C LEU A 26 1.27 -0.37 6.51
N ALA A 27 1.74 -1.61 6.36
CA ALA A 27 1.27 -2.75 7.15
C ALA A 27 1.66 -2.65 8.64
N ALA A 28 2.71 -1.91 8.97
CA ALA A 28 3.13 -1.66 10.35
C ALA A 28 2.30 -0.56 11.05
N LEU A 29 1.55 0.26 10.32
CA LEU A 29 0.73 1.31 10.91
C LEU A 29 -0.49 0.72 11.64
N THR A 30 -0.73 1.21 12.85
CA THR A 30 -1.94 0.85 13.59
C THR A 30 -3.15 1.51 12.93
N VAL A 31 -4.15 0.72 12.56
CA VAL A 31 -5.45 1.23 12.13
C VAL A 31 -6.42 1.21 13.30
N SER A 32 -7.02 2.35 13.59
CA SER A 32 -8.01 2.49 14.65
C SER A 32 -9.26 3.21 14.14
N THR A 33 -10.32 3.18 14.93
CA THR A 33 -11.44 4.11 14.75
C THR A 33 -11.25 5.29 15.68
N TRP A 34 -11.46 6.49 15.15
CA TRP A 34 -11.24 7.73 15.89
C TRP A 34 -12.26 8.79 15.47
N ARG A 35 -12.30 9.90 16.19
CA ARG A 35 -13.06 11.10 15.83
C ARG A 35 -12.27 12.32 16.24
N TYR A 36 -12.49 13.45 15.58
CA TYR A 36 -12.02 14.71 16.11
C TYR A 36 -12.80 15.10 17.37
N SER A 37 -12.18 15.88 18.25
CA SER A 37 -12.81 16.29 19.51
C SER A 37 -14.07 17.14 19.28
N TRP A 38 -14.10 17.92 18.19
CA TRP A 38 -15.21 18.79 17.78
C TRP A 38 -16.29 18.08 16.95
N GLU A 39 -16.11 16.81 16.59
CA GLU A 39 -17.10 16.08 15.82
C GLU A 39 -18.21 15.50 16.70
N PRO A 40 -19.45 15.36 16.16
CA PRO A 40 -20.53 14.64 16.83
C PRO A 40 -20.10 13.25 17.32
N GLU A 41 -20.60 12.84 18.50
CA GLU A 41 -20.23 11.58 19.16
C GLU A 41 -20.51 10.32 18.32
N ARG A 42 -21.38 10.39 17.31
CA ARG A 42 -21.70 9.28 16.41
C ARG A 42 -20.75 9.13 15.22
N LEU A 43 -19.94 10.14 14.91
CA LEU A 43 -19.02 10.07 13.78
C LEU A 43 -17.78 9.26 14.15
N ARG A 44 -17.34 8.42 13.22
CA ARG A 44 -16.08 7.68 13.33
C ARG A 44 -15.39 7.70 11.98
N HIS A 45 -14.11 8.01 12.01
CA HIS A 45 -13.16 7.78 10.92
C HIS A 45 -12.46 6.46 11.17
N LEU A 46 -11.97 5.85 10.09
CA LEU A 46 -11.19 4.62 10.12
C LEU A 46 -9.87 4.88 9.41
N GLY A 47 -8.75 4.67 10.10
CA GLY A 47 -7.44 4.86 9.51
C GLY A 47 -6.33 4.97 10.54
N PRO A 48 -5.09 5.14 10.09
CA PRO A 48 -3.98 5.47 10.96
C PRO A 48 -4.14 6.89 11.53
N MET A 49 -3.45 7.15 12.64
CA MET A 49 -3.32 8.54 13.09
C MET A 49 -2.36 9.31 12.19
N ALA A 50 -2.64 10.61 12.00
CA ALA A 50 -1.87 11.47 11.11
C ALA A 50 -0.40 11.63 11.55
N GLN A 51 -0.14 11.63 12.86
CA GLN A 51 1.21 11.74 13.40
C GLN A 51 2.04 10.48 13.12
N ASP A 52 1.47 9.30 13.32
CA ASP A 52 2.12 8.02 13.01
C ASP A 52 2.37 7.90 11.50
N TRP A 53 1.39 8.34 10.69
CA TRP A 53 1.53 8.41 9.24
C TRP A 53 2.69 9.32 8.81
N HIS A 54 2.74 10.53 9.38
CA HIS A 54 3.79 11.50 9.06
C HIS A 54 5.17 10.99 9.51
N ALA A 55 5.26 10.37 10.69
CA ALA A 55 6.49 9.74 11.17
C ALA A 55 6.95 8.58 10.26
N ALA A 56 6.01 7.82 9.69
CA ALA A 56 6.32 6.69 8.83
C ALA A 56 6.73 7.08 7.40
N PHE A 57 6.08 8.10 6.81
CA PHE A 57 6.26 8.43 5.40
C PHE A 57 6.93 9.78 5.13
N GLY A 58 6.91 10.71 6.10
CA GLY A 58 7.44 12.07 5.93
C GLY A 58 6.72 12.87 4.84
N LEU A 59 5.48 12.50 4.49
CA LEU A 59 4.66 13.18 3.49
C LEU A 59 3.71 14.19 4.15
N GLY A 60 3.26 15.17 3.35
CA GLY A 60 2.44 16.30 3.81
C GLY A 60 3.26 17.45 4.40
N ASP A 61 2.58 18.58 4.62
CA ASP A 61 3.14 19.81 5.22
C ASP A 61 2.94 19.90 6.75
N THR A 62 2.22 18.95 7.35
CA THR A 62 1.89 18.89 8.78
C THR A 62 1.65 17.45 9.22
N ASP A 63 1.79 17.17 10.52
CA ASP A 63 1.54 15.87 11.15
C ASP A 63 0.10 15.69 11.65
N THR A 64 -0.77 16.68 11.42
CA THR A 64 -2.16 16.70 11.90
C THR A 64 -3.19 16.30 10.85
N LYS A 65 -2.78 16.09 9.61
CA LYS A 65 -3.64 15.66 8.51
C LYS A 65 -2.90 14.67 7.62
N ILE A 66 -3.66 13.85 6.90
CA ILE A 66 -3.14 13.00 5.84
C ILE A 66 -3.69 13.57 4.53
N ASP A 67 -2.80 14.00 3.64
CA ASP A 67 -3.22 14.49 2.33
C ASP A 67 -3.81 13.34 1.51
N LEU A 68 -5.02 13.57 0.98
CA LEU A 68 -5.78 12.53 0.27
C LEU A 68 -5.00 11.99 -0.95
N VAL A 69 -4.22 12.85 -1.61
CA VAL A 69 -3.36 12.46 -2.73
C VAL A 69 -2.29 11.46 -2.30
N ASP A 70 -1.66 11.69 -1.15
CA ASP A 70 -0.61 10.82 -0.60
C ASP A 70 -1.20 9.50 -0.11
N ALA A 71 -2.33 9.55 0.62
CA ALA A 71 -3.05 8.36 1.07
C ALA A 71 -3.41 7.44 -0.10
N ASN A 72 -3.99 7.99 -1.17
CA ASN A 72 -4.37 7.23 -2.35
C ASN A 72 -3.16 6.67 -3.09
N SER A 73 -2.09 7.46 -3.21
CA SER A 73 -0.87 7.04 -3.91
C SER A 73 -0.15 5.92 -3.18
N ILE A 74 -0.04 6.00 -1.85
CA ILE A 74 0.50 4.92 -1.02
C ILE A 74 -0.36 3.67 -1.14
N ALA A 75 -1.69 3.78 -1.12
CA ALA A 75 -2.59 2.64 -1.30
C ALA A 75 -2.37 1.96 -2.66
N ILE A 76 -2.27 2.72 -3.75
CA ILE A 76 -1.99 2.19 -5.10
C ILE A 76 -0.67 1.41 -5.12
N VAL A 77 0.41 2.01 -4.59
CA VAL A 77 1.74 1.39 -4.57
C VAL A 77 1.75 0.12 -3.71
N ALA A 78 1.11 0.16 -2.53
CA ALA A 78 1.01 -0.99 -1.63
C ALA A 78 0.20 -2.14 -2.26
N ILE A 79 -0.92 -1.84 -2.94
CA ILE A 79 -1.73 -2.85 -3.65
C ILE A 79 -0.91 -3.50 -4.77
N GLN A 80 -0.16 -2.72 -5.56
CA GLN A 80 0.70 -3.27 -6.61
C GLN A 80 1.79 -4.19 -6.04
N ALA A 81 2.42 -3.79 -4.94
CA ALA A 81 3.43 -4.61 -4.27
C ALA A 81 2.83 -5.89 -3.67
N LEU A 82 1.66 -5.79 -3.04
CA LEU A 82 0.95 -6.92 -2.47
C LEU A 82 0.55 -7.92 -3.56
N HIS A 83 0.05 -7.44 -4.70
CA HIS A 83 -0.28 -8.29 -5.84
C HIS A 83 0.93 -9.08 -6.34
N ARG A 84 2.12 -8.45 -6.41
CA ARG A 84 3.36 -9.17 -6.72
C ARG A 84 3.69 -10.24 -5.66
N GLN A 85 3.67 -9.89 -4.38
CA GLN A 85 3.95 -10.87 -3.30
C GLN A 85 2.99 -12.07 -3.34
N VAL A 86 1.70 -11.83 -3.62
CA VAL A 86 0.71 -12.91 -3.73
C VAL A 86 1.03 -13.83 -4.91
N ASN A 87 1.33 -13.27 -6.08
CA ASN A 87 1.67 -14.07 -7.26
C ASN A 87 2.95 -14.88 -7.07
N ASP A 88 3.99 -14.27 -6.50
CA ASP A 88 5.27 -14.93 -6.23
C ASP A 88 5.07 -16.13 -5.29
N ARG A 89 4.30 -15.93 -4.20
CA ARG A 89 3.95 -17.00 -3.25
C ARG A 89 3.09 -18.08 -3.89
N GLN A 90 2.15 -17.73 -4.77
CA GLN A 90 1.34 -18.72 -5.48
C GLN A 90 2.19 -19.59 -6.43
N GLN A 91 3.18 -18.98 -7.11
CA GLN A 91 4.11 -19.72 -7.94
C GLN A 91 4.99 -20.66 -7.10
N GLU A 92 5.49 -20.20 -5.96
CA GLU A 92 6.27 -21.03 -5.03
C GLU A 92 5.46 -22.22 -4.53
N VAL A 93 4.22 -21.98 -4.08
CA VAL A 93 3.31 -23.07 -3.65
C VAL A 93 3.06 -24.07 -4.78
N ALA A 94 2.85 -23.60 -6.01
CA ALA A 94 2.66 -24.49 -7.16
C ALA A 94 3.91 -25.33 -7.45
N GLN A 95 5.11 -24.74 -7.36
CA GLN A 95 6.38 -25.43 -7.53
C GLN A 95 6.61 -26.48 -6.44
N LEU A 96 6.30 -26.16 -5.19
CA LEU A 96 6.42 -27.10 -4.07
C LEU A 96 5.44 -28.26 -4.22
N HIS A 97 4.19 -28.00 -4.60
CA HIS A 97 3.21 -29.05 -4.86
C HIS A 97 3.63 -30.00 -6.00
N ALA A 98 4.29 -29.48 -7.04
CA ALA A 98 4.82 -30.32 -8.13
C ALA A 98 5.97 -31.25 -7.69
N GLN A 99 6.65 -30.95 -6.58
CA GLN A 99 7.74 -31.75 -6.03
C GLN A 99 7.28 -32.85 -5.08
N ILE A 100 6.02 -32.80 -4.61
CA ILE A 100 5.45 -33.85 -3.76
C ILE A 100 5.02 -35.00 -4.68
N PRO A 101 5.65 -36.19 -4.60
CA PRO A 101 5.21 -37.34 -5.38
C PRO A 101 3.76 -37.68 -5.00
N ALA A 102 2.94 -38.04 -6.00
CA ALA A 102 1.62 -38.58 -5.72
C ALA A 102 1.75 -39.74 -4.73
N ALA A 103 0.97 -39.69 -3.64
CA ALA A 103 0.92 -40.81 -2.70
C ALA A 103 0.59 -42.09 -3.50
N PRO A 104 1.31 -43.20 -3.26
CA PRO A 104 0.95 -44.47 -3.89
C PRO A 104 -0.54 -44.73 -3.64
N PRO A 105 -1.30 -45.21 -4.63
CA PRO A 105 -2.69 -45.57 -4.42
C PRO A 105 -2.76 -46.52 -3.22
N ASP A 106 -3.66 -46.23 -2.29
CA ASP A 106 -3.92 -47.09 -1.14
C ASP A 106 -4.27 -48.50 -1.66
N PRO A 107 -3.49 -49.54 -1.34
CA PRO A 107 -3.75 -50.88 -1.85
C PRO A 107 -5.02 -51.51 -1.27
N ALA A 108 -5.76 -50.83 -0.39
CA ALA A 108 -6.89 -51.38 0.35
C ALA A 108 -8.29 -50.83 -0.03
N ARG A 109 -8.50 -50.23 -1.21
CA ARG A 109 -9.85 -49.84 -1.67
C ARG A 109 -10.21 -50.31 -3.06
#